data_AF-A0A7V4MRN6-F1
#
_entry.id   AF-A0A7V4MRN6-F1
#
_cell.length_a   1.000
_cell.length_b   1.000
_cell.length_c   1.000
_cell.angle_alpha   90.00
_cell.angle_beta   90.00
_cell.angle_gamma   90.00
#
_symmetry.space_group_name_H-M   'P 1'
#
loop_
_entity.id
_entity.type
_entity.pdbx_description
1 polymer ?
#
loop_
_entity_poly.entity_id
_entity_poly.type
_entity_poly.pdbx_seq_one_letter_code
_entity_poly.pdbx_strand_id
1 'polypeptide(L)'
;YDEGTVDLGWHFPAGLEGIAVPELYVSTAGNDSNSGTNVATALRTITRALSLAEVGTRINIATGLYSVAASEVFPLVVSKPGVHLKGADQYKTIILASGNKKVMVVTNASFVKIENLNITGGYNPTANTGDPNGYAAGISIFNVNEAWIISSIITNNLVQGGWYTYNNGGGLYGINSSVYLTNCIVKNNRTRNTYWGAVGYGRGGGLYVASGKWMIQKCVFADNTAYGQGYSQSGGGGMYLLGGPHELKNCLIVNNTATWTYGTPVGGGIWANGTVRLWNCTVVTNKGCDGLYREGGFVSITNCIFWGNGDDIVNISSNVGYSCIEDGDFAGIKGNISTDPMFTDWTYCHLKSMAGCYTNGYFYGGSWTKAKVNSLLIDAGNPSDNAGQEPKQNGRRINMGAYGGTSVASKTYCGGAIIILR
;
A
#
# COMPACT_ATOMS: atom_id res chain seq x y z
N TYR A 1 -0.99 30.28 24.89
CA TYR A 1 0.05 30.15 23.87
C TYR A 1 1.31 30.69 24.50
N ASP A 2 2.27 29.82 24.81
CA ASP A 2 3.61 30.32 25.10
C ASP A 2 4.29 30.54 23.74
N GLU A 3 5.02 31.65 23.63
CA GLU A 3 5.74 32.07 22.43
C GLU A 3 7.18 31.50 22.42
N GLY A 4 7.43 30.43 23.17
CA GLY A 4 8.73 29.80 23.33
C GLY A 4 9.15 29.03 22.07
N THR A 5 10.25 29.46 21.48
CA THR A 5 10.95 28.71 20.43
C THR A 5 11.51 27.41 21.03
N VAL A 6 11.25 26.27 20.39
CA VAL A 6 11.75 24.96 20.82
C VAL A 6 13.29 24.93 20.79
N ASP A 7 13.91 24.70 21.95
CA ASP A 7 15.35 24.55 22.16
C ASP A 7 15.74 23.06 22.12
N LEU A 8 16.68 22.70 21.23
CA LEU A 8 17.29 21.36 21.14
C LEU A 8 18.80 21.42 21.42
N GLY A 9 19.19 22.03 22.53
CA GLY A 9 20.52 21.84 23.12
C GLY A 9 21.64 22.68 22.52
N TRP A 10 22.52 23.14 23.41
CA TRP A 10 23.66 24.03 23.22
C TRP A 10 23.40 25.29 22.37
N HIS A 11 22.68 26.23 23.00
CA HIS A 11 22.76 27.69 22.84
C HIS A 11 23.27 28.23 21.49
N PHE A 12 22.39 28.29 20.49
CA PHE A 12 22.38 29.40 19.55
C PHE A 12 21.24 30.37 19.98
N PRO A 13 21.53 31.66 20.25
CA PRO A 13 20.52 32.66 20.64
C PRO A 13 19.48 32.94 19.54
N ALA A 14 19.77 32.57 18.30
CA ALA A 14 18.76 32.41 17.28
C ALA A 14 18.21 30.99 17.41
N GLY A 15 16.91 30.84 17.65
CA GLY A 15 16.24 29.57 17.37
C GLY A 15 16.48 29.14 15.92
N LEU A 16 15.99 27.97 15.51
CA LEU A 16 16.07 27.50 14.12
C LEU A 16 15.20 28.35 13.17
N GLU A 17 15.49 29.64 13.04
CA GLU A 17 15.03 30.49 11.97
C GLU A 17 15.97 30.32 10.78
N GLY A 18 15.42 29.97 9.62
CA GLY A 18 16.20 29.91 8.39
C GLY A 18 17.02 28.64 8.17
N ILE A 19 16.60 27.46 8.67
CA ILE A 19 16.99 26.21 7.98
C ILE A 19 16.35 26.27 6.59
N ALA A 20 17.08 26.84 5.64
CA ALA A 20 16.74 26.75 4.24
C ALA A 20 16.87 25.28 3.86
N VAL A 21 15.74 24.58 3.83
CA VAL A 21 15.68 23.23 3.29
C VAL A 21 16.04 23.34 1.81
N PRO A 22 17.13 22.73 1.33
CA PRO A 22 17.53 22.91 -0.06
C PRO A 22 16.40 22.44 -0.98
N GLU A 23 16.02 23.29 -1.94
CA GLU A 23 15.01 22.95 -2.94
C GLU A 23 15.66 22.78 -4.31
N LEU A 24 15.37 21.63 -4.92
CA LEU A 24 15.75 21.33 -6.29
C LEU A 24 14.49 21.13 -7.13
N TYR A 25 14.54 21.59 -8.37
CA TYR A 25 13.46 21.52 -9.34
C TYR A 25 13.89 20.68 -10.53
N VAL A 26 13.05 19.72 -10.91
CA VAL A 26 13.32 18.76 -11.99
C VAL A 26 12.19 18.81 -13.01
N SER A 27 12.54 18.92 -14.29
CA SER A 27 11.59 18.95 -15.41
C SER A 27 12.19 18.25 -16.63
N THR A 28 11.37 17.55 -17.41
CA THR A 28 11.81 16.90 -18.65
C THR A 28 12.32 17.89 -19.71
N ALA A 29 11.94 19.17 -19.61
CA ALA A 29 12.47 20.27 -20.43
C ALA A 29 13.71 20.97 -19.84
N GLY A 30 14.18 20.53 -18.66
CA GLY A 30 15.33 21.10 -17.97
C GLY A 30 16.69 20.70 -18.56
N ASN A 31 17.77 21.07 -17.88
CA ASN A 31 19.15 20.70 -18.24
C ASN A 31 19.97 20.38 -16.98
N ASP A 32 20.72 19.28 -16.98
CA ASP A 32 21.52 18.83 -15.83
C ASP A 32 22.78 19.67 -15.56
N SER A 33 23.08 20.61 -16.47
CA SER A 33 24.05 21.69 -16.24
C SER A 33 23.46 22.88 -15.49
N ASN A 34 22.14 22.96 -15.30
CA ASN A 34 21.51 24.04 -14.55
C ASN A 34 21.73 23.90 -13.04
N SER A 35 21.44 24.97 -12.30
CA SER A 35 21.52 24.98 -10.84
C SER A 35 20.45 24.14 -10.15
N GLY A 36 19.28 23.97 -10.77
CA GLY A 36 18.13 23.30 -10.17
C GLY A 36 17.40 24.11 -9.10
N THR A 37 17.79 25.36 -8.83
CA THR A 37 17.29 26.13 -7.67
C THR A 37 15.92 26.77 -7.87
N ASN A 38 15.37 26.73 -9.08
CA ASN A 38 14.02 27.20 -9.40
C ASN A 38 13.51 26.54 -10.69
N VAL A 39 12.25 26.79 -11.04
CA VAL A 39 11.60 26.21 -12.23
C VAL A 39 12.29 26.59 -13.54
N ALA A 40 12.80 27.83 -13.67
CA ALA A 40 13.45 28.30 -14.90
C ALA A 40 14.83 27.67 -15.11
N THR A 41 15.52 27.32 -14.03
CA THR A 41 16.81 26.61 -14.05
C THR A 41 16.67 25.17 -13.60
N ALA A 42 15.53 24.52 -13.89
CA ALA A 42 15.29 23.14 -13.49
C ALA A 42 16.33 22.18 -14.10
N LEU A 43 16.69 21.16 -13.31
CA LEU A 43 17.47 20.00 -13.75
C LEU A 43 16.62 19.15 -14.69
N ARG A 44 17.27 18.38 -15.57
CA ARG A 44 16.57 17.48 -16.48
C ARG A 44 16.18 16.18 -15.80
N THR A 45 17.07 15.66 -14.95
CA THR A 45 16.94 14.32 -14.35
C THR A 45 16.84 14.36 -12.83
N ILE A 46 16.08 13.41 -12.30
CA ILE A 46 16.00 13.09 -10.88
C ILE A 46 17.35 12.54 -10.41
N THR A 47 18.03 11.76 -11.26
CA THR A 47 19.41 11.28 -11.04
C THR A 47 20.34 12.43 -10.67
N ARG A 48 20.35 13.51 -11.46
CA ARG A 48 21.19 14.68 -11.17
C ARG A 48 20.76 15.35 -9.88
N ALA A 49 19.46 15.53 -9.64
CA ALA A 49 18.97 16.14 -8.42
C ALA A 49 19.38 15.35 -7.16
N LEU A 50 19.29 14.02 -7.18
CA LEU A 50 19.75 13.17 -6.08
C LEU A 50 21.27 13.25 -5.84
N SER A 51 22.06 13.43 -6.90
CA SER A 51 23.51 13.64 -6.76
C SER A 51 23.84 14.95 -6.04
N LEU A 52 23.02 15.99 -6.24
CA LEU A 52 23.18 17.31 -5.63
C LEU A 52 22.50 17.44 -4.27
N ALA A 53 21.55 16.56 -3.95
CA ALA A 53 20.77 16.62 -2.73
C ALA A 53 21.66 16.58 -1.49
N GLU A 54 21.39 17.43 -0.52
CA GLU A 54 21.92 17.37 0.83
C GLU A 54 20.85 16.81 1.79
N VAL A 55 21.20 16.68 3.08
CA VAL A 55 20.24 16.28 4.12
C VAL A 55 19.03 17.22 4.11
N GLY A 56 17.83 16.64 4.14
CA GLY A 56 16.57 17.40 4.13
C GLY A 56 16.07 17.87 2.76
N THR A 57 16.87 17.76 1.69
CA THR A 57 16.55 18.35 0.37
C THR A 57 15.18 17.95 -0.14
N ARG A 58 14.42 18.93 -0.63
CA ARG A 58 13.17 18.73 -1.36
C ARG A 58 13.43 18.79 -2.86
N ILE A 59 13.09 17.71 -3.56
CA ILE A 59 13.19 17.61 -5.01
C ILE A 59 11.76 17.67 -5.56
N ASN A 60 11.41 18.82 -6.13
CA ASN A 60 10.13 19.07 -6.80
C ASN A 60 10.22 18.59 -8.25
N ILE A 61 9.42 17.59 -8.61
CA ILE A 61 9.47 16.89 -9.89
C ILE A 61 8.20 17.24 -10.67
N ALA A 62 8.37 17.95 -11.79
CA ALA A 62 7.27 18.32 -12.67
C ALA A 62 6.56 17.10 -13.27
N THR A 63 5.43 17.31 -13.92
CA THR A 63 4.80 16.27 -14.74
C THR A 63 5.71 15.90 -15.91
N GLY A 64 5.80 14.62 -16.24
CA GLY A 64 6.65 14.13 -17.32
C GLY A 64 6.98 12.66 -17.18
N LEU A 65 7.59 12.10 -18.23
CA LEU A 65 8.13 10.75 -18.25
C LEU A 65 9.64 10.76 -17.98
N TYR A 66 10.02 10.32 -16.79
CA TYR A 66 11.40 10.17 -16.33
C TYR A 66 11.83 8.72 -16.54
N SER A 67 12.64 8.49 -17.57
CA SER A 67 13.05 7.15 -18.02
C SER A 67 14.50 7.14 -18.48
N VAL A 68 15.02 5.96 -18.83
CA VAL A 68 16.36 5.85 -19.46
C VAL A 68 16.46 6.70 -20.73
N ALA A 69 15.38 6.77 -21.52
CA ALA A 69 15.31 7.63 -22.70
C ALA A 69 15.35 9.13 -22.34
N ALA A 70 14.90 9.49 -21.13
CA ALA A 70 15.05 10.83 -20.56
C ALA A 70 16.39 11.05 -19.85
N SER A 71 17.35 10.13 -20.00
CA SER A 71 18.68 10.11 -19.37
C SER A 71 18.71 9.80 -17.87
N GLU A 72 17.65 9.23 -17.30
CA GLU A 72 17.72 8.72 -15.92
C GLU A 72 18.65 7.51 -15.82
N VAL A 73 19.35 7.41 -14.69
CA VAL A 73 20.16 6.25 -14.31
C VAL A 73 19.43 5.52 -13.19
N PHE A 74 19.07 4.26 -13.46
CA PHE A 74 18.34 3.42 -12.52
C PHE A 74 19.24 2.35 -11.87
N PRO A 75 19.00 2.01 -10.58
CA PRO A 75 17.95 2.54 -9.71
C PRO A 75 18.23 3.96 -9.24
N LEU A 76 17.17 4.74 -8.99
CA LEU A 76 17.28 5.98 -8.24
C LEU A 76 17.62 5.65 -6.78
N VAL A 77 18.74 6.17 -6.27
CA VAL A 77 19.22 5.86 -4.92
C VAL A 77 18.96 7.03 -3.98
N VAL A 78 18.16 6.80 -2.95
CA VAL A 78 17.90 7.75 -1.86
C VAL A 78 18.60 7.25 -0.60
N SER A 79 19.70 7.90 -0.23
CA SER A 79 20.55 7.48 0.89
C SER A 79 20.87 8.59 1.90
N LYS A 80 20.28 9.77 1.71
CA LYS A 80 20.47 10.92 2.60
C LYS A 80 19.21 11.12 3.45
N PRO A 81 19.35 11.34 4.77
CA PRO A 81 18.21 11.61 5.63
C PRO A 81 17.42 12.84 5.19
N GLY A 82 16.10 12.82 5.40
CA GLY A 82 15.19 13.94 5.17
C GLY A 82 14.90 14.26 3.70
N VAL A 83 15.50 13.53 2.74
CA VAL A 83 15.23 13.77 1.32
C VAL A 83 13.76 13.53 1.01
N HIS A 84 13.15 14.48 0.30
CA HIS A 84 11.76 14.44 -0.14
C HIS A 84 11.70 14.48 -1.68
N LEU A 85 11.27 13.38 -2.29
CA LEU A 85 10.89 13.34 -3.71
C LEU A 85 9.40 13.65 -3.85
N LYS A 86 9.08 14.80 -4.45
CA LYS A 86 7.71 15.28 -4.59
C LYS A 86 7.33 15.45 -6.06
N GLY A 87 6.50 14.55 -6.57
CA GLY A 87 5.88 14.70 -7.87
C GLY A 87 4.77 15.76 -7.88
N ALA A 88 4.52 16.33 -9.05
CA ALA A 88 3.44 17.27 -9.27
C ALA A 88 2.06 16.59 -9.28
N ASP A 89 2.00 15.36 -9.83
CA ASP A 89 0.76 14.59 -9.97
C ASP A 89 1.10 13.10 -10.15
N GLN A 90 0.59 12.22 -9.29
CA GLN A 90 0.88 10.77 -9.32
C GLN A 90 0.47 10.05 -10.60
N TYR A 91 -0.40 10.64 -11.45
CA TYR A 91 -0.79 10.07 -12.74
C TYR A 91 0.06 10.59 -13.89
N LYS A 92 0.80 11.70 -13.69
CA LYS A 92 1.53 12.40 -14.76
C LYS A 92 3.03 12.57 -14.50
N THR A 93 3.49 12.42 -13.26
CA THR A 93 4.92 12.35 -12.91
C THR A 93 5.32 10.88 -12.84
N ILE A 94 5.78 10.37 -13.99
CA ILE A 94 6.01 8.94 -14.21
C ILE A 94 7.50 8.64 -14.21
N ILE A 95 7.92 7.74 -13.34
CA ILE A 95 9.27 7.17 -13.26
C ILE A 95 9.21 5.76 -13.84
N LEU A 96 9.79 5.58 -15.02
CA LEU A 96 9.77 4.34 -15.80
C LEU A 96 11.19 3.81 -16.01
N ALA A 97 11.55 2.73 -15.31
CA ALA A 97 12.88 2.13 -15.45
C ALA A 97 13.07 1.41 -16.80
N SER A 98 12.22 0.41 -17.09
CA SER A 98 12.30 -0.48 -18.27
C SER A 98 13.62 -1.26 -18.42
N GLY A 99 13.56 -2.40 -19.12
CA GLY A 99 14.68 -3.33 -19.23
C GLY A 99 15.09 -3.90 -17.86
N ASN A 100 16.27 -4.51 -17.73
CA ASN A 100 16.73 -5.18 -16.50
C ASN A 100 17.18 -4.19 -15.39
N LYS A 101 16.30 -3.27 -14.97
CA LYS A 101 16.61 -2.24 -13.96
C LYS A 101 15.49 -2.14 -12.91
N LYS A 102 15.89 -2.01 -11.64
CA LYS A 102 15.00 -1.62 -10.53
C LYS A 102 14.71 -0.12 -10.60
N VAL A 103 13.54 0.34 -10.14
CA VAL A 103 13.19 1.76 -10.18
C VAL A 103 13.88 2.55 -9.05
N MET A 104 13.73 2.13 -7.79
CA MET A 104 14.21 2.93 -6.66
C MET A 104 14.74 2.07 -5.50
N VAL A 105 15.80 2.57 -4.87
CA VAL A 105 16.34 2.02 -3.62
C VAL A 105 16.44 3.15 -2.59
N VAL A 106 15.81 2.95 -1.44
CA VAL A 106 15.96 3.81 -0.26
C VAL A 106 16.78 3.04 0.77
N THR A 107 17.92 3.57 1.21
CA THR A 107 18.85 2.80 2.03
C THR A 107 19.60 3.65 3.04
N ASN A 108 19.74 3.15 4.27
CA ASN A 108 20.55 3.74 5.34
C ASN A 108 20.25 5.23 5.56
N ALA A 109 18.97 5.60 5.55
CA ALA A 109 18.50 6.97 5.68
C ALA A 109 17.35 7.04 6.68
N SER A 110 17.03 8.24 7.15
CA SER A 110 15.85 8.46 7.98
C SER A 110 14.99 9.58 7.45
N PHE A 111 13.71 9.60 7.79
CA PHE A 111 12.79 10.69 7.45
C PHE A 111 12.61 10.95 5.94
N VAL A 112 12.76 9.91 5.11
CA VAL A 112 12.65 10.03 3.65
C VAL A 112 11.18 10.12 3.22
N LYS A 113 10.84 11.03 2.30
CA LYS A 113 9.48 11.17 1.76
C LYS A 113 9.45 10.94 0.26
N ILE A 114 8.47 10.17 -0.20
CA ILE A 114 8.18 9.88 -1.60
C ILE A 114 6.69 10.19 -1.80
N GLU A 115 6.38 11.21 -2.59
CA GLU A 115 5.03 11.75 -2.70
C GLU A 115 4.63 11.99 -4.16
N ASN A 116 3.39 11.64 -4.53
CA ASN A 116 2.78 11.97 -5.83
C ASN A 116 3.55 11.46 -7.06
N LEU A 117 4.08 10.23 -7.00
CA LEU A 117 4.84 9.63 -8.10
C LEU A 117 4.16 8.36 -8.65
N ASN A 118 4.31 8.12 -9.95
CA ASN A 118 4.06 6.82 -10.57
C ASN A 118 5.39 6.07 -10.75
N ILE A 119 5.57 4.97 -10.06
CA ILE A 119 6.80 4.17 -10.02
C ILE A 119 6.53 2.85 -10.72
N THR A 120 7.08 2.69 -11.93
CA THR A 120 6.66 1.62 -12.84
C THR A 120 7.78 1.03 -13.71
N GLY A 121 7.50 -0.17 -14.23
CA GLY A 121 8.34 -0.86 -15.20
C GLY A 121 9.71 -1.28 -14.67
N GLY A 122 9.85 -1.40 -13.36
CA GLY A 122 11.01 -2.03 -12.75
C GLY A 122 11.05 -3.51 -13.09
N TYR A 123 12.23 -4.02 -13.41
CA TYR A 123 12.47 -5.44 -13.59
C TYR A 123 13.78 -5.86 -12.92
N ASN A 124 13.67 -6.82 -12.01
CA ASN A 124 14.80 -7.42 -11.30
C ASN A 124 14.92 -8.90 -11.67
N PRO A 125 15.75 -9.25 -12.68
CA PRO A 125 16.10 -10.64 -12.94
C PRO A 125 17.10 -11.10 -11.86
N THR A 126 16.68 -11.97 -10.95
CA THR A 126 17.62 -12.59 -10.01
C THR A 126 18.47 -13.61 -10.75
N ALA A 127 19.78 -13.38 -10.75
CA ALA A 127 20.74 -14.25 -11.41
C ALA A 127 21.00 -15.51 -10.56
N ASN A 128 21.25 -16.64 -11.24
CA ASN A 128 21.62 -17.92 -10.59
C ASN A 128 23.01 -17.90 -9.91
N THR A 129 23.74 -16.77 -9.96
CA THR A 129 25.09 -16.61 -9.39
C THR A 129 25.13 -15.36 -8.52
N GLY A 130 24.94 -15.49 -7.21
CA GLY A 130 24.98 -14.37 -6.26
C GLY A 130 23.96 -14.47 -5.14
N ASP A 131 23.52 -13.30 -4.63
CA ASP A 131 22.47 -13.18 -3.61
C ASP A 131 21.16 -13.83 -4.11
N PRO A 132 20.66 -14.89 -3.46
CA PRO A 132 19.44 -15.57 -3.88
C PRO A 132 18.20 -14.70 -3.67
N ASN A 133 18.30 -13.55 -2.97
CA ASN A 133 17.16 -12.69 -2.67
C ASN A 133 16.90 -11.67 -3.80
N GLY A 134 15.79 -11.86 -4.50
CA GLY A 134 15.17 -10.86 -5.35
C GLY A 134 14.41 -9.84 -4.52
N TYR A 135 15.00 -8.66 -4.37
CA TYR A 135 14.31 -7.50 -3.82
C TYR A 135 13.37 -6.85 -4.84
N ALA A 136 12.48 -5.99 -4.35
CA ALA A 136 11.50 -5.30 -5.16
C ALA A 136 12.09 -4.60 -6.39
N ALA A 137 11.39 -4.76 -7.50
CA ALA A 137 11.72 -4.05 -8.73
C ALA A 137 11.22 -2.60 -8.71
N GLY A 138 10.14 -2.32 -7.97
CA GLY A 138 9.63 -0.95 -7.76
C GLY A 138 10.47 -0.18 -6.75
N ILE A 139 10.18 -0.31 -5.45
CA ILE A 139 10.92 0.36 -4.37
C ILE A 139 11.44 -0.68 -3.38
N SER A 140 12.76 -0.71 -3.19
CA SER A 140 13.39 -1.48 -2.11
C SER A 140 13.86 -0.56 -0.99
N ILE A 141 13.51 -0.90 0.25
CA ILE A 141 13.77 -0.08 1.45
C ILE A 141 14.60 -0.88 2.46
N PHE A 142 15.79 -0.38 2.80
CA PHE A 142 16.76 -1.09 3.66
C PHE A 142 17.28 -0.19 4.78
N ASN A 143 17.14 -0.62 6.04
CA ASN A 143 17.67 0.10 7.20
C ASN A 143 17.20 1.57 7.25
N VAL A 144 15.91 1.78 7.02
CA VAL A 144 15.32 3.13 6.96
C VAL A 144 14.42 3.37 8.16
N ASN A 145 14.74 4.40 8.95
CA ASN A 145 13.86 4.83 10.02
C ASN A 145 12.94 5.94 9.50
N GLU A 146 11.64 5.70 9.46
CA GLU A 146 10.63 6.69 9.12
C GLU A 146 10.65 7.09 7.63
N ALA A 147 10.37 6.14 6.75
CA ALA A 147 10.03 6.47 5.36
C ALA A 147 8.52 6.73 5.21
N TRP A 148 8.15 7.75 4.46
CA TRP A 148 6.77 7.98 4.03
C TRP A 148 6.65 7.83 2.53
N ILE A 149 5.71 6.99 2.12
CA ILE A 149 5.27 6.89 0.73
C ILE A 149 3.80 7.32 0.70
N ILE A 150 3.51 8.41 0.00
CA ILE A 150 2.26 9.13 0.09
C ILE A 150 1.69 9.34 -1.31
N SER A 151 0.39 9.07 -1.49
CA SER A 151 -0.34 9.40 -2.73
C SER A 151 0.41 8.99 -3.99
N SER A 152 0.98 7.79 -3.99
CA SER A 152 1.85 7.30 -5.06
C SER A 152 1.32 6.00 -5.63
N ILE A 153 1.62 5.77 -6.91
CA ILE A 153 1.21 4.57 -7.65
C ILE A 153 2.46 3.73 -7.88
N ILE A 154 2.47 2.49 -7.38
CA ILE A 154 3.54 1.52 -7.60
C ILE A 154 2.97 0.41 -8.46
N THR A 155 3.39 0.31 -9.72
CA THR A 155 2.71 -0.56 -10.68
C THR A 155 3.60 -1.20 -11.72
N ASN A 156 3.20 -2.37 -12.23
CA ASN A 156 3.88 -3.07 -13.33
C ASN A 156 5.37 -3.35 -13.06
N ASN A 157 5.71 -3.65 -11.81
CA ASN A 157 7.07 -4.04 -11.42
C ASN A 157 7.17 -5.56 -11.32
N LEU A 158 8.27 -6.12 -11.82
CA LEU A 158 8.49 -7.57 -11.89
C LEU A 158 9.81 -7.95 -11.22
N VAL A 159 9.73 -8.80 -10.20
CA VAL A 159 10.88 -9.55 -9.70
C VAL A 159 10.78 -10.95 -10.28
N GLN A 160 11.78 -11.37 -11.07
CA GLN A 160 11.78 -12.68 -11.70
C GLN A 160 13.05 -13.43 -11.38
N GLY A 161 12.91 -14.69 -10.98
CA GLY A 161 14.03 -15.50 -10.58
C GLY A 161 13.97 -16.93 -11.04
N GLY A 162 15.15 -17.56 -11.02
CA GLY A 162 15.35 -18.95 -11.38
C GLY A 162 15.71 -19.81 -10.16
N TRP A 163 16.75 -20.60 -10.34
CA TRP A 163 17.17 -21.67 -9.44
C TRP A 163 17.54 -21.13 -8.04
N TYR A 164 16.92 -21.65 -6.97
CA TYR A 164 17.17 -21.26 -5.56
C TYR A 164 17.03 -19.76 -5.26
N THR A 165 16.04 -19.09 -5.89
CA THR A 165 15.80 -17.65 -5.69
C THR A 165 14.56 -17.35 -4.84
N TYR A 166 14.64 -16.31 -4.02
CA TYR A 166 13.54 -15.74 -3.24
C TYR A 166 13.09 -14.43 -3.89
N ASN A 167 12.02 -14.47 -4.67
CA ASN A 167 11.48 -13.30 -5.35
C ASN A 167 10.48 -12.61 -4.42
N ASN A 168 10.88 -11.49 -3.84
CA ASN A 168 10.18 -10.82 -2.76
C ASN A 168 9.74 -9.41 -3.16
N GLY A 169 8.45 -9.13 -3.01
CA GLY A 169 7.95 -7.75 -3.06
C GLY A 169 7.93 -7.17 -4.47
N GLY A 170 7.09 -7.67 -5.38
CA GLY A 170 7.11 -7.23 -6.79
C GLY A 170 7.14 -5.71 -6.93
N GLY A 171 6.26 -5.02 -6.19
CA GLY A 171 6.20 -3.56 -6.12
C GLY A 171 7.09 -2.97 -5.01
N LEU A 172 6.92 -3.46 -3.78
CA LEU A 172 7.56 -2.91 -2.58
C LEU A 172 8.26 -4.00 -1.77
N TYR A 173 9.45 -3.70 -1.28
CA TYR A 173 10.21 -4.54 -0.36
C TYR A 173 10.75 -3.70 0.80
N GLY A 174 10.64 -4.21 2.03
CA GLY A 174 11.19 -3.56 3.22
C GLY A 174 11.91 -4.54 4.14
N ILE A 175 13.08 -4.13 4.65
CA ILE A 175 13.78 -4.84 5.73
C ILE A 175 14.36 -3.83 6.72
N ASN A 176 14.27 -4.16 8.01
CA ASN A 176 14.80 -3.36 9.11
C ASN A 176 14.39 -1.89 8.99
N SER A 177 13.11 -1.64 8.68
CA SER A 177 12.63 -0.31 8.34
C SER A 177 11.28 0.02 8.98
N SER A 178 11.07 1.28 9.33
CA SER A 178 9.76 1.82 9.72
C SER A 178 9.17 2.66 8.59
N VAL A 179 8.00 2.25 8.08
CA VAL A 179 7.39 2.86 6.89
C VAL A 179 5.93 3.23 7.14
N TYR A 180 5.57 4.42 6.68
CA TYR A 180 4.19 4.89 6.55
C TYR A 180 3.81 4.88 5.08
N LEU A 181 2.89 4.00 4.70
CA LEU A 181 2.34 3.92 3.36
C LEU A 181 0.91 4.46 3.40
N THR A 182 0.68 5.62 2.79
CA THR A 182 -0.58 6.34 2.92
C THR A 182 -1.15 6.73 1.56
N ASN A 183 -2.44 6.44 1.34
CA ASN A 183 -3.15 6.84 0.11
C ASN A 183 -2.49 6.32 -1.19
N CYS A 184 -1.81 5.17 -1.13
CA CYS A 184 -1.08 4.63 -2.26
C CYS A 184 -1.86 3.54 -2.99
N ILE A 185 -1.55 3.37 -4.28
CA ILE A 185 -2.08 2.29 -5.12
C ILE A 185 -0.91 1.40 -5.53
N VAL A 186 -0.87 0.18 -5.01
CA VAL A 186 0.11 -0.85 -5.35
C VAL A 186 -0.59 -1.89 -6.21
N LYS A 187 -0.39 -1.85 -7.53
CA LYS A 187 -1.14 -2.72 -8.44
C LYS A 187 -0.38 -3.33 -9.61
N ASN A 188 -0.80 -4.48 -10.09
CA ASN A 188 -0.18 -5.17 -11.22
C ASN A 188 1.32 -5.46 -11.02
N ASN A 189 1.77 -5.61 -9.77
CA ASN A 189 3.15 -6.00 -9.51
C ASN A 189 3.25 -7.51 -9.38
N ARG A 190 4.40 -8.06 -9.75
CA ARG A 190 4.58 -9.51 -9.85
C ARG A 190 5.90 -9.98 -9.27
N THR A 191 5.84 -11.06 -8.51
CA THR A 191 6.98 -11.96 -8.31
C THR A 191 6.77 -13.21 -9.14
N ARG A 192 7.83 -13.69 -9.80
CA ARG A 192 7.76 -14.87 -10.68
C ARG A 192 9.00 -15.72 -10.53
N ASN A 193 8.83 -16.93 -10.00
CA ASN A 193 9.83 -17.98 -10.22
C ASN A 193 9.58 -18.62 -11.60
N THR A 194 10.64 -18.89 -12.36
CA THR A 194 10.58 -19.39 -13.75
C THR A 194 11.17 -20.78 -13.96
N TYR A 195 11.70 -21.42 -12.91
CA TYR A 195 12.44 -22.67 -13.06
C TYR A 195 11.63 -23.89 -12.66
N TRP A 196 11.58 -24.89 -13.54
CA TRP A 196 10.72 -26.08 -13.40
C TRP A 196 11.20 -27.07 -12.32
N GLY A 197 12.50 -27.13 -12.03
CA GLY A 197 13.11 -28.20 -11.23
C GLY A 197 13.72 -27.80 -9.88
N ALA A 198 13.40 -26.64 -9.31
CA ALA A 198 14.04 -26.15 -8.08
C ALA A 198 13.05 -25.69 -7.00
N VAL A 199 13.60 -25.48 -5.80
CA VAL A 199 12.97 -24.84 -4.63
C VAL A 199 13.29 -23.34 -4.68
N GLY A 200 12.32 -22.52 -5.03
CA GLY A 200 12.40 -21.05 -4.94
C GLY A 200 11.14 -20.49 -4.28
N TYR A 201 11.00 -19.16 -4.24
CA TYR A 201 9.82 -18.54 -3.65
C TYR A 201 9.34 -17.33 -4.46
N GLY A 202 8.03 -17.21 -4.61
CA GLY A 202 7.36 -15.99 -5.05
C GLY A 202 6.55 -15.43 -3.90
N ARG A 203 6.96 -14.32 -3.29
CA ARG A 203 6.35 -13.79 -2.07
C ARG A 203 6.02 -12.31 -2.20
N GLY A 204 4.83 -11.90 -1.79
CA GLY A 204 4.48 -10.49 -1.76
C GLY A 204 4.43 -9.90 -3.17
N GLY A 205 3.46 -10.28 -3.99
CA GLY A 205 3.36 -9.73 -5.36
C GLY A 205 3.32 -8.20 -5.35
N GLY A 206 2.56 -7.61 -4.43
CA GLY A 206 2.52 -6.17 -4.18
C GLY A 206 3.61 -5.73 -3.21
N LEU A 207 3.57 -6.27 -1.97
CA LEU A 207 4.47 -5.89 -0.88
C LEU A 207 5.06 -7.11 -0.17
N TYR A 208 6.36 -7.05 0.11
CA TYR A 208 7.04 -7.94 1.05
C TYR A 208 7.69 -7.15 2.18
N VAL A 209 7.39 -7.51 3.42
CA VAL A 209 8.06 -6.97 4.60
C VAL A 209 8.83 -8.08 5.29
N ALA A 210 10.15 -7.95 5.36
CA ALA A 210 11.04 -8.91 6.01
C ALA A 210 11.13 -8.68 7.53
N SER A 211 11.16 -7.42 7.95
CA SER A 211 11.21 -7.00 9.36
C SER A 211 10.95 -5.49 9.48
N GLY A 212 10.77 -5.03 10.72
CA GLY A 212 10.49 -3.63 11.04
C GLY A 212 9.01 -3.37 11.29
N LYS A 213 8.56 -2.13 11.04
CA LYS A 213 7.20 -1.66 11.33
C LYS A 213 6.60 -0.99 10.11
N TRP A 214 5.37 -1.36 9.75
CA TRP A 214 4.68 -0.78 8.59
C TRP A 214 3.28 -0.33 8.98
N MET A 215 3.01 0.95 8.78
CA MET A 215 1.72 1.59 9.03
C MET A 215 1.11 1.91 7.67
N ILE A 216 0.08 1.15 7.30
CA ILE A 216 -0.48 1.16 5.95
C ILE A 216 -1.92 1.67 6.05
N GLN A 217 -2.19 2.82 5.44
CA GLN A 217 -3.45 3.53 5.60
C GLN A 217 -4.03 4.01 4.28
N LYS A 218 -5.34 3.79 4.04
CA LYS A 218 -6.02 4.25 2.82
C LYS A 218 -5.34 3.74 1.54
N CYS A 219 -4.77 2.55 1.59
CA CYS A 219 -4.02 1.98 0.47
C CYS A 219 -4.82 0.92 -0.26
N VAL A 220 -4.49 0.76 -1.55
CA VAL A 220 -5.08 -0.26 -2.42
C VAL A 220 -3.98 -1.20 -2.89
N PHE A 221 -4.16 -2.49 -2.63
CA PHE A 221 -3.35 -3.57 -3.19
C PHE A 221 -4.22 -4.35 -4.16
N ALA A 222 -4.02 -4.13 -5.46
CA ALA A 222 -4.89 -4.67 -6.50
C ALA A 222 -4.13 -5.47 -7.56
N ASP A 223 -4.66 -6.62 -7.98
CA ASP A 223 -4.17 -7.36 -9.15
C ASP A 223 -2.67 -7.72 -9.07
N ASN A 224 -2.09 -7.81 -7.87
CA ASN A 224 -0.72 -8.22 -7.70
C ASN A 224 -0.61 -9.75 -7.71
N THR A 225 0.50 -10.27 -8.21
CA THR A 225 0.69 -11.71 -8.39
C THR A 225 1.96 -12.22 -7.74
N ALA A 226 1.85 -13.23 -6.88
CA ALA A 226 2.95 -14.04 -6.41
C ALA A 226 2.91 -15.41 -7.11
N TYR A 227 3.82 -15.65 -8.05
CA TYR A 227 3.83 -16.87 -8.87
C TYR A 227 5.04 -17.77 -8.55
N GLY A 228 4.74 -18.98 -8.09
CA GLY A 228 5.67 -20.08 -7.85
C GLY A 228 5.54 -21.20 -8.90
N GLN A 229 6.68 -21.63 -9.44
CA GLN A 229 6.79 -22.69 -10.44
C GLN A 229 7.57 -23.89 -9.88
N GLY A 230 7.21 -25.11 -10.29
CA GLY A 230 7.87 -26.31 -9.77
C GLY A 230 7.62 -26.48 -8.26
N TYR A 231 8.66 -26.83 -7.52
CA TYR A 231 8.63 -26.92 -6.06
C TYR A 231 8.73 -25.55 -5.35
N SER A 232 8.65 -24.46 -6.11
CA SER A 232 8.75 -23.11 -5.56
C SER A 232 7.44 -22.64 -4.96
N GLN A 233 7.38 -22.51 -3.64
CA GLN A 233 6.17 -22.06 -2.94
C GLN A 233 5.87 -20.59 -3.26
N SER A 234 4.60 -20.22 -3.17
CA SER A 234 4.18 -18.83 -3.27
C SER A 234 3.17 -18.44 -2.20
N GLY A 235 3.24 -17.20 -1.75
CA GLY A 235 2.22 -16.64 -0.88
C GLY A 235 2.23 -15.13 -0.84
N GLY A 236 1.17 -14.55 -0.28
CA GLY A 236 1.01 -13.10 -0.22
C GLY A 236 0.91 -12.50 -1.61
N GLY A 237 -0.09 -12.88 -2.41
CA GLY A 237 -0.29 -12.29 -3.74
C GLY A 237 -0.34 -10.76 -3.66
N GLY A 238 -1.09 -10.24 -2.70
CA GLY A 238 -1.06 -8.82 -2.32
C GLY A 238 0.13 -8.51 -1.44
N MET A 239 0.18 -9.12 -0.25
CA MET A 239 1.12 -8.74 0.82
C MET A 239 1.69 -9.97 1.54
N TYR A 240 2.99 -9.95 1.83
CA TYR A 240 3.68 -10.95 2.64
C TYR A 240 4.37 -10.25 3.81
N LEU A 241 3.90 -10.50 5.04
CA LEU A 241 4.26 -9.73 6.22
C LEU A 241 4.99 -10.61 7.25
N LEU A 242 6.26 -10.29 7.51
CA LEU A 242 7.08 -10.91 8.55
C LEU A 242 7.40 -9.92 9.67
N GLY A 243 7.39 -10.40 10.91
CA GLY A 243 7.80 -9.60 12.07
C GLY A 243 6.71 -8.62 12.52
N GLY A 244 7.00 -7.33 12.57
CA GLY A 244 6.06 -6.31 13.02
C GLY A 244 6.46 -5.59 14.31
N PRO A 245 5.60 -4.69 14.82
CA PRO A 245 4.17 -4.59 14.51
C PRO A 245 3.85 -3.95 13.15
N HIS A 246 2.84 -4.49 12.46
CA HIS A 246 2.25 -3.92 11.25
C HIS A 246 0.78 -3.58 11.47
N GLU A 247 0.34 -2.47 10.88
CA GLU A 247 -1.04 -2.00 10.96
C GLU A 247 -1.57 -1.67 9.58
N LEU A 248 -2.73 -2.22 9.27
CA LEU A 248 -3.50 -1.90 8.07
C LEU A 248 -4.79 -1.24 8.53
N LYS A 249 -5.05 -0.03 8.03
CA LYS A 249 -6.26 0.72 8.34
C LYS A 249 -6.89 1.27 7.06
N ASN A 250 -8.18 1.06 6.86
CA ASN A 250 -8.87 1.56 5.66
C ASN A 250 -8.18 1.09 4.37
N CYS A 251 -7.83 -0.19 4.27
CA CYS A 251 -7.14 -0.72 3.09
C CYS A 251 -8.05 -1.63 2.27
N LEU A 252 -7.91 -1.56 0.94
CA LEU A 252 -8.55 -2.47 0.00
C LEU A 252 -7.51 -3.43 -0.57
N ILE A 253 -7.69 -4.73 -0.35
CA ILE A 253 -6.83 -5.81 -0.86
C ILE A 253 -7.70 -6.65 -1.78
N VAL A 254 -7.59 -6.43 -3.09
CA VAL A 254 -8.56 -6.92 -4.08
C VAL A 254 -7.89 -7.63 -5.27
N ASN A 255 -8.45 -8.75 -5.72
CA ASN A 255 -8.02 -9.46 -6.94
C ASN A 255 -6.53 -9.84 -6.98
N ASN A 256 -5.85 -9.93 -5.84
CA ASN A 256 -4.47 -10.38 -5.81
C ASN A 256 -4.44 -11.90 -5.96
N THR A 257 -3.35 -12.44 -6.52
CA THR A 257 -3.25 -13.86 -6.84
C THR A 257 -1.96 -14.43 -6.27
N ALA A 258 -2.07 -15.54 -5.53
CA ALA A 258 -0.93 -16.42 -5.28
C ALA A 258 -1.12 -17.69 -6.12
N THR A 259 -0.05 -18.26 -6.68
CA THR A 259 -0.17 -19.48 -7.50
C THR A 259 1.05 -20.34 -7.34
N TRP A 260 0.84 -21.60 -7.02
CA TRP A 260 1.89 -22.60 -6.96
C TRP A 260 1.50 -23.81 -7.82
N THR A 261 2.39 -24.21 -8.74
CA THR A 261 2.06 -25.23 -9.76
C THR A 261 1.90 -26.65 -9.19
N TYR A 262 2.64 -27.01 -8.13
CA TYR A 262 2.66 -28.38 -7.57
C TYR A 262 2.17 -28.47 -6.12
N GLY A 263 1.57 -27.41 -5.59
CA GLY A 263 1.02 -27.40 -4.25
C GLY A 263 0.03 -26.27 -4.06
N THR A 264 -0.47 -26.12 -2.84
CA THR A 264 -1.46 -25.11 -2.50
C THR A 264 -0.74 -23.81 -2.11
N PRO A 265 -0.89 -22.70 -2.85
CA PRO A 265 -0.36 -21.42 -2.40
C PRO A 265 -1.13 -20.97 -1.16
N VAL A 266 -0.63 -19.98 -0.42
CA VAL A 266 -1.27 -19.47 0.82
C VAL A 266 -1.32 -17.95 0.86
N GLY A 267 -2.41 -17.40 1.38
CA GLY A 267 -2.62 -15.95 1.47
C GLY A 267 -2.59 -15.25 0.11
N GLY A 268 -3.58 -15.51 -0.75
CA GLY A 268 -3.75 -14.81 -2.03
C GLY A 268 -3.80 -13.30 -1.83
N GLY A 269 -4.51 -12.86 -0.78
CA GLY A 269 -4.49 -11.47 -0.32
C GLY A 269 -3.27 -11.21 0.54
N ILE A 270 -3.29 -11.76 1.76
CA ILE A 270 -2.31 -11.48 2.81
C ILE A 270 -1.75 -12.80 3.36
N TRP A 271 -0.43 -12.89 3.42
CA TRP A 271 0.27 -13.90 4.22
C TRP A 271 0.94 -13.22 5.41
N ALA A 272 0.79 -13.76 6.61
CA ALA A 272 1.31 -13.16 7.84
C ALA A 272 2.04 -14.16 8.76
N ASN A 273 3.24 -13.79 9.20
CA ASN A 273 3.95 -14.41 10.32
C ASN A 273 4.59 -13.30 11.17
N GLY A 274 3.78 -12.75 12.07
CA GLY A 274 4.12 -11.52 12.74
C GLY A 274 2.95 -10.93 13.54
N THR A 275 3.14 -9.73 14.09
CA THR A 275 2.04 -8.95 14.70
C THR A 275 1.41 -8.05 13.65
N VAL A 276 0.20 -8.40 13.20
CA VAL A 276 -0.55 -7.66 12.17
C VAL A 276 -1.93 -7.28 12.72
N ARG A 277 -2.31 -6.02 12.56
CA ARG A 277 -3.65 -5.54 12.96
C ARG A 277 -4.37 -4.93 11.77
N LEU A 278 -5.62 -5.35 11.56
CA LEU A 278 -6.48 -4.88 10.49
C LEU A 278 -7.67 -4.14 11.11
N TRP A 279 -7.85 -2.89 10.71
CA TRP A 279 -9.02 -2.08 11.03
C TRP A 279 -9.67 -1.55 9.78
N ASN A 280 -10.98 -1.75 9.65
CA ASN A 280 -11.74 -1.19 8.53
C ASN A 280 -11.10 -1.56 7.19
N CYS A 281 -10.71 -2.82 6.98
CA CYS A 281 -10.12 -3.27 5.73
C CYS A 281 -11.12 -4.12 4.94
N THR A 282 -10.99 -4.14 3.62
CA THR A 282 -11.75 -5.03 2.74
C THR A 282 -10.75 -5.92 1.99
N VAL A 283 -10.85 -7.23 2.18
CA VAL A 283 -10.01 -8.26 1.57
C VAL A 283 -10.91 -9.14 0.71
N VAL A 284 -10.89 -8.92 -0.60
CA VAL A 284 -11.95 -9.43 -1.48
C VAL A 284 -11.38 -10.03 -2.76
N THR A 285 -11.99 -11.13 -3.22
CA THR A 285 -11.69 -11.78 -4.52
C THR A 285 -10.22 -12.09 -4.75
N ASN A 286 -9.45 -12.36 -3.69
CA ASN A 286 -8.07 -12.77 -3.83
C ASN A 286 -8.01 -14.26 -4.20
N LYS A 287 -7.23 -14.58 -5.22
CA LYS A 287 -7.25 -15.86 -5.92
C LYS A 287 -6.07 -16.74 -5.57
N GLY A 288 -6.30 -18.03 -5.78
CA GLY A 288 -5.32 -19.10 -5.61
C GLY A 288 -5.37 -19.78 -4.24
N CYS A 289 -5.93 -19.12 -3.23
CA CYS A 289 -6.12 -19.64 -1.87
C CYS A 289 -6.91 -18.63 -1.03
N ASP A 290 -6.32 -18.09 0.04
CA ASP A 290 -7.02 -17.45 1.14
C ASP A 290 -7.01 -15.92 1.05
N GLY A 291 -7.99 -15.27 1.66
CA GLY A 291 -7.99 -13.83 1.88
C GLY A 291 -6.82 -13.42 2.78
N LEU A 292 -6.75 -14.03 3.96
CA LEU A 292 -5.63 -13.89 4.90
C LEU A 292 -5.23 -15.25 5.47
N TYR A 293 -3.97 -15.61 5.28
CA TYR A 293 -3.37 -16.79 5.88
C TYR A 293 -2.39 -16.39 6.99
N ARG A 294 -2.63 -16.88 8.21
CA ARG A 294 -1.75 -16.68 9.36
C ARG A 294 -0.87 -17.90 9.58
N GLU A 295 0.39 -17.82 9.15
CA GLU A 295 1.39 -18.85 9.49
C GLU A 295 1.74 -18.82 10.99
N GLY A 296 1.83 -17.63 11.58
CA GLY A 296 2.25 -17.46 12.96
C GLY A 296 2.04 -16.04 13.50
N GLY A 297 2.47 -15.82 14.75
CA GLY A 297 2.44 -14.50 15.39
C GLY A 297 1.09 -14.12 16.02
N PHE A 298 0.63 -12.88 15.79
CA PHE A 298 -0.61 -12.33 16.32
C PHE A 298 -1.35 -11.57 15.21
N VAL A 299 -2.61 -11.91 14.98
CA VAL A 299 -3.49 -11.18 14.05
C VAL A 299 -4.73 -10.73 14.81
N SER A 300 -5.12 -9.47 14.65
CA SER A 300 -6.41 -8.95 15.12
C SER A 300 -7.16 -8.25 14.00
N ILE A 301 -8.46 -8.50 13.92
CA ILE A 301 -9.34 -8.07 12.83
C ILE A 301 -10.56 -7.38 13.43
N THR A 302 -10.77 -6.12 13.07
CA THR A 302 -11.94 -5.35 13.50
C THR A 302 -12.53 -4.53 12.36
N ASN A 303 -13.86 -4.48 12.24
CA ASN A 303 -14.57 -3.70 11.20
C ASN A 303 -14.20 -4.10 9.78
N CYS A 304 -13.73 -5.33 9.55
CA CYS A 304 -13.23 -5.74 8.24
C CYS A 304 -14.29 -6.49 7.42
N ILE A 305 -14.05 -6.61 6.12
CA ILE A 305 -14.83 -7.44 5.21
C ILE A 305 -13.87 -8.42 4.54
N PHE A 306 -14.15 -9.71 4.66
CA PHE A 306 -13.53 -10.78 3.89
C PHE A 306 -14.63 -11.43 3.05
N TRP A 307 -14.44 -11.47 1.73
CA TRP A 307 -15.47 -11.95 0.82
C TRP A 307 -14.93 -12.41 -0.53
N GLY A 308 -15.47 -13.48 -1.09
CA GLY A 308 -15.15 -14.00 -2.41
C GLY A 308 -13.71 -14.50 -2.54
N ASN A 309 -13.04 -14.78 -1.43
CA ASN A 309 -11.74 -15.44 -1.43
C ASN A 309 -11.94 -16.97 -1.52
N GLY A 310 -10.86 -17.77 -1.53
CA GLY A 310 -11.02 -19.23 -1.44
C GLY A 310 -11.50 -19.65 -0.05
N ASP A 311 -10.66 -19.42 0.95
CA ASP A 311 -11.01 -19.34 2.37
C ASP A 311 -10.79 -17.88 2.80
N ASP A 312 -11.63 -17.32 3.67
CA ASP A 312 -11.49 -15.92 4.04
C ASP A 312 -10.35 -15.68 5.02
N ILE A 313 -10.27 -16.48 6.08
CA ILE A 313 -9.27 -16.35 7.14
C ILE A 313 -8.77 -17.72 7.65
N VAL A 314 -7.48 -17.99 7.43
CA VAL A 314 -6.89 -19.28 7.82
C VAL A 314 -6.00 -19.16 9.05
N ASN A 315 -6.09 -20.15 9.95
CA ASN A 315 -5.30 -20.29 11.18
C ASN A 315 -5.50 -19.14 12.19
N ILE A 316 -6.70 -18.56 12.24
CA ILE A 316 -7.09 -17.55 13.22
C ILE A 316 -8.18 -18.14 14.11
N SER A 317 -7.95 -18.13 15.44
CA SER A 317 -8.88 -18.71 16.42
C SER A 317 -9.51 -17.69 17.37
N SER A 318 -9.08 -16.42 17.31
CA SER A 318 -9.56 -15.35 18.21
C SER A 318 -9.21 -13.95 17.66
N ASN A 319 -9.60 -12.90 18.39
CA ASN A 319 -9.33 -11.49 18.08
C ASN A 319 -9.94 -10.98 16.78
N VAL A 320 -11.07 -11.57 16.39
CA VAL A 320 -11.93 -11.13 15.30
C VAL A 320 -13.21 -10.55 15.88
N GLY A 321 -13.58 -9.33 15.50
CA GLY A 321 -14.80 -8.69 15.97
C GLY A 321 -15.39 -7.73 14.95
N TYR A 322 -16.71 -7.57 14.99
CA TYR A 322 -17.45 -6.61 14.18
C TYR A 322 -17.06 -6.63 12.69
N SER A 323 -16.83 -7.82 12.14
CA SER A 323 -16.38 -8.02 10.76
C SER A 323 -17.38 -8.89 9.99
N CYS A 324 -17.36 -8.74 8.66
CA CYS A 324 -18.15 -9.56 7.75
C CYS A 324 -17.25 -10.59 7.07
N ILE A 325 -17.53 -11.88 7.25
CA ILE A 325 -16.73 -12.99 6.71
C ILE A 325 -17.69 -13.97 6.01
N GLU A 326 -17.44 -14.30 4.75
CA GLU A 326 -18.34 -15.01 3.84
C GLU A 326 -18.67 -16.43 4.30
N ASP A 327 -17.64 -17.21 4.64
CA ASP A 327 -17.78 -18.64 5.00
C ASP A 327 -18.40 -18.89 6.38
N GLY A 328 -18.66 -17.82 7.15
CA GLY A 328 -19.31 -17.88 8.45
C GLY A 328 -18.35 -17.92 9.64
N ASP A 329 -17.05 -17.79 9.42
CA ASP A 329 -16.07 -17.74 10.50
C ASP A 329 -16.41 -16.64 11.52
N PHE A 330 -16.42 -17.05 12.80
CA PHE A 330 -16.82 -16.24 13.95
C PHE A 330 -18.24 -15.65 13.90
N ALA A 331 -19.13 -16.07 13.00
CA ALA A 331 -20.49 -15.53 12.90
C ALA A 331 -21.23 -15.59 14.25
N GLY A 332 -21.82 -14.47 14.67
CA GLY A 332 -22.51 -14.33 15.95
C GLY A 332 -21.60 -14.08 17.16
N ILE A 333 -20.29 -14.21 17.01
CA ILE A 333 -19.30 -13.93 18.06
C ILE A 333 -18.82 -12.49 17.92
N LYS A 334 -18.85 -11.69 19.00
CA LYS A 334 -18.33 -10.31 19.05
C LYS A 334 -18.81 -9.41 17.88
N GLY A 335 -20.07 -9.56 17.49
CA GLY A 335 -20.70 -8.76 16.43
C GLY A 335 -20.22 -9.07 15.01
N ASN A 336 -19.50 -10.18 14.80
CA ASN A 336 -19.21 -10.66 13.45
C ASN A 336 -20.46 -11.24 12.80
N ILE A 337 -20.55 -11.08 11.49
CA ILE A 337 -21.69 -11.48 10.66
C ILE A 337 -21.20 -12.13 9.37
N SER A 338 -22.07 -12.92 8.72
CA SER A 338 -21.87 -13.41 7.36
C SER A 338 -23.10 -13.01 6.55
N THR A 339 -22.94 -11.99 5.72
CA THR A 339 -24.01 -11.49 4.85
C THR A 339 -23.40 -10.81 3.63
N ASP A 340 -24.06 -10.91 2.49
CA ASP A 340 -23.56 -10.32 1.24
C ASP A 340 -23.26 -8.82 1.46
N PRO A 341 -22.00 -8.37 1.24
CA PRO A 341 -21.60 -6.98 1.40
C PRO A 341 -22.36 -6.02 0.50
N MET A 342 -23.01 -6.51 -0.56
CA MET A 342 -23.75 -5.70 -1.52
C MET A 342 -22.86 -4.61 -2.11
N PHE A 343 -21.69 -4.98 -2.63
CA PHE A 343 -20.82 -4.03 -3.32
C PHE A 343 -21.48 -3.46 -4.59
N THR A 344 -21.13 -2.22 -4.92
CA THR A 344 -21.51 -1.52 -6.16
C THR A 344 -20.80 -2.12 -7.37
N ASP A 345 -19.55 -2.54 -7.20
CA ASP A 345 -18.70 -3.23 -8.16
C ASP A 345 -17.60 -4.03 -7.44
N TRP A 346 -16.81 -4.83 -8.18
CA TRP A 346 -15.74 -5.68 -7.65
C TRP A 346 -14.32 -5.11 -7.86
N THR A 347 -14.21 -3.83 -8.21
CA THR A 347 -12.93 -3.12 -8.41
C THR A 347 -12.69 -2.13 -7.27
N TYR A 348 -13.67 -1.30 -6.98
CA TYR A 348 -13.65 -0.29 -5.92
C TYR A 348 -14.38 -0.77 -4.67
N CYS A 349 -15.36 -1.67 -4.76
CA CYS A 349 -15.98 -2.33 -3.61
C CYS A 349 -16.63 -1.37 -2.59
N HIS A 350 -17.31 -0.33 -3.05
CA HIS A 350 -18.15 0.51 -2.19
C HIS A 350 -19.48 -0.19 -1.89
N LEU A 351 -19.97 -0.13 -0.65
CA LEU A 351 -21.26 -0.69 -0.25
C LEU A 351 -22.44 0.01 -0.95
N LYS A 352 -23.46 -0.73 -1.39
CA LYS A 352 -24.68 -0.14 -1.95
C LYS A 352 -25.48 0.59 -0.87
N SER A 353 -25.97 1.78 -1.21
CA SER A 353 -26.86 2.57 -0.36
C SER A 353 -27.91 3.31 -1.18
N MET A 354 -29.16 3.27 -0.72
CA MET A 354 -30.27 4.07 -1.26
C MET A 354 -30.14 5.56 -0.94
N ALA A 355 -29.42 5.93 0.12
CA ALA A 355 -29.14 7.34 0.47
C ALA A 355 -27.97 7.92 -0.31
N GLY A 356 -27.01 7.07 -0.68
CA GLY A 356 -25.94 7.39 -1.61
C GLY A 356 -24.69 6.55 -1.36
N CYS A 357 -24.08 6.05 -2.42
CA CYS A 357 -22.83 5.29 -2.41
C CYS A 357 -21.82 5.89 -3.40
N TYR A 358 -20.54 5.85 -3.04
CA TYR A 358 -19.46 6.28 -3.92
C TYR A 358 -19.18 5.21 -4.98
N THR A 359 -18.70 5.60 -6.15
CA THR A 359 -18.47 4.73 -7.32
C THR A 359 -17.33 5.28 -8.17
N ASN A 360 -16.70 4.44 -9.00
CA ASN A 360 -15.65 4.84 -9.96
C ASN A 360 -14.40 5.48 -9.34
N GLY A 361 -14.10 5.18 -8.08
CA GLY A 361 -12.92 5.69 -7.38
C GLY A 361 -12.71 4.95 -6.07
N TYR A 362 -11.45 4.89 -5.61
CA TYR A 362 -11.12 4.29 -4.32
C TYR A 362 -11.46 5.27 -3.19
N PHE A 363 -10.50 6.12 -2.81
CA PHE A 363 -10.66 7.14 -1.77
C PHE A 363 -10.90 8.56 -2.32
N TYR A 364 -10.76 8.75 -3.63
CA TYR A 364 -10.96 10.01 -4.36
C TYR A 364 -11.19 9.73 -5.85
N GLY A 365 -11.54 10.77 -6.62
CA GLY A 365 -11.66 10.72 -8.08
C GLY A 365 -12.93 10.05 -8.64
N GLY A 366 -13.77 9.48 -7.78
CA GLY A 366 -15.06 8.88 -8.12
C GLY A 366 -16.26 9.84 -8.01
N SER A 367 -17.46 9.27 -8.03
CA SER A 367 -18.75 9.96 -8.07
C SER A 367 -19.79 9.33 -7.14
N TRP A 368 -20.79 10.12 -6.74
CA TRP A 368 -21.89 9.65 -5.90
C TRP A 368 -23.10 9.20 -6.73
N THR A 369 -23.64 8.04 -6.41
CA THR A 369 -24.87 7.49 -7.00
C THR A 369 -25.80 6.95 -5.91
N LYS A 370 -26.99 6.47 -6.26
CA LYS A 370 -27.91 5.79 -5.34
C LYS A 370 -28.19 4.37 -5.84
N ALA A 371 -28.09 3.40 -4.94
CA ALA A 371 -28.50 2.03 -5.21
C ALA A 371 -30.01 1.83 -4.96
N LYS A 372 -30.53 0.67 -5.35
CA LYS A 372 -31.93 0.26 -5.08
C LYS A 372 -32.12 -0.47 -3.74
N VAL A 373 -31.02 -0.79 -3.07
CA VAL A 373 -30.98 -1.56 -1.82
C VAL A 373 -29.89 -0.98 -0.92
N ASN A 374 -29.94 -1.31 0.37
CA ASN A 374 -28.89 -0.99 1.33
C ASN A 374 -28.11 -2.24 1.69
N SER A 375 -26.78 -2.13 1.75
CA SER A 375 -25.95 -3.11 2.43
C SER A 375 -26.25 -3.12 3.93
N LEU A 376 -26.26 -4.31 4.53
CA LEU A 376 -26.34 -4.48 5.99
C LEU A 376 -25.04 -4.10 6.70
N LEU A 377 -23.97 -3.82 5.95
CA LEU A 377 -22.66 -3.45 6.49
C LEU A 377 -22.51 -1.95 6.75
N ILE A 378 -23.54 -1.16 6.41
CA ILE A 378 -23.64 0.26 6.75
C ILE A 378 -24.00 0.38 8.24
N ASP A 379 -23.29 1.23 8.98
CA ASP A 379 -23.40 1.43 10.44
C ASP A 379 -23.22 0.13 11.26
N ALA A 380 -22.49 -0.86 10.73
CA ALA A 380 -22.41 -2.19 11.31
C ALA A 380 -21.10 -2.50 12.06
N GLY A 381 -20.09 -1.62 12.01
CA GLY A 381 -18.79 -1.81 12.65
C GLY A 381 -18.85 -1.82 14.19
N ASN A 382 -17.75 -1.69 14.90
CA ASN A 382 -17.74 -1.75 16.36
C ASN A 382 -18.61 -0.62 16.96
N PRO A 383 -19.58 -0.91 17.86
CA PRO A 383 -20.43 0.09 18.48
C PRO A 383 -19.69 1.20 19.24
N SER A 384 -18.46 0.98 19.68
CA SER A 384 -17.63 2.03 20.29
C SER A 384 -17.03 3.01 19.28
N ASP A 385 -17.00 2.63 18.01
CA ASP A 385 -16.35 3.41 16.95
C ASP A 385 -17.37 4.34 16.31
N ASN A 386 -17.14 5.65 16.46
CA ASN A 386 -17.96 6.67 15.83
C ASN A 386 -17.81 6.64 14.30
N ALA A 387 -18.81 7.18 13.59
CA ALA A 387 -18.82 7.25 12.13
C ALA A 387 -17.68 8.11 11.51
N GLY A 388 -16.81 8.75 12.29
CA GLY A 388 -15.64 9.46 11.78
C GLY A 388 -15.98 10.50 10.71
N GLN A 389 -15.37 10.37 9.53
CA GLN A 389 -15.58 11.27 8.39
C GLN A 389 -16.69 10.81 7.43
N GLU A 390 -17.51 9.83 7.82
CA GLU A 390 -18.60 9.35 6.96
C GLU A 390 -19.60 10.47 6.66
N PRO A 391 -19.99 10.64 5.39
CA PRO A 391 -20.83 11.75 4.97
C PRO A 391 -22.25 11.63 5.53
N LYS A 392 -22.87 12.77 5.84
CA LYS A 392 -24.27 12.80 6.28
C LYS A 392 -25.22 12.39 5.14
N GLN A 393 -26.33 11.70 5.42
CA GLN A 393 -26.72 11.16 6.73
C GLN A 393 -25.85 9.92 7.08
N ASN A 394 -25.40 9.86 8.33
CA ASN A 394 -24.66 8.73 8.91
C ASN A 394 -25.38 8.27 10.19
N GLY A 395 -25.31 6.99 10.54
CA GLY A 395 -26.01 6.37 11.68
C GLY A 395 -25.22 6.46 12.99
N ARG A 396 -24.19 7.32 13.03
CA ARG A 396 -23.29 7.57 14.17
C ARG A 396 -22.38 6.39 14.55
N ARG A 397 -22.45 5.28 13.82
CA ARG A 397 -21.60 4.09 13.99
C ARG A 397 -20.87 3.85 12.67
N ILE A 398 -19.60 3.44 12.75
CA ILE A 398 -18.78 3.25 11.55
C ILE A 398 -19.33 2.13 10.64
N ASN A 399 -19.27 2.31 9.32
CA ASN A 399 -19.46 1.24 8.36
C ASN A 399 -18.33 0.20 8.48
N MET A 400 -18.60 -1.07 8.17
CA MET A 400 -17.53 -2.06 7.99
C MET A 400 -16.78 -1.82 6.66
N GLY A 401 -15.54 -2.31 6.58
CA GLY A 401 -14.72 -2.33 5.37
C GLY A 401 -13.84 -1.10 5.13
N ALA A 402 -13.11 -1.14 4.01
CA ALA A 402 -12.07 -0.18 3.59
C ALA A 402 -12.47 1.28 3.74
N TYR A 403 -13.74 1.60 3.48
CA TYR A 403 -14.22 2.97 3.41
C TYR A 403 -14.90 3.46 4.69
N GLY A 404 -15.15 2.58 5.67
CA GLY A 404 -15.73 2.98 6.95
C GLY A 404 -14.91 4.06 7.65
N GLY A 405 -15.59 5.09 8.18
CA GLY A 405 -14.96 6.22 8.84
C GLY A 405 -14.32 7.24 7.89
N THR A 406 -14.48 7.08 6.57
CA THR A 406 -13.90 7.97 5.55
C THR A 406 -14.96 8.83 4.85
N SER A 407 -14.52 9.89 4.18
CA SER A 407 -15.39 10.81 3.41
C SER A 407 -16.07 10.19 2.18
N VAL A 408 -15.68 8.97 1.80
CA VAL A 408 -16.26 8.22 0.67
C VAL A 408 -17.12 7.03 1.11
N ALA A 409 -17.34 6.84 2.42
CA ALA A 409 -18.17 5.75 2.90
C ALA A 409 -19.65 5.95 2.52
N SER A 410 -20.34 4.85 2.26
CA SER A 410 -21.74 4.87 1.86
C SER A 410 -22.64 5.42 2.98
N LYS A 411 -23.65 6.18 2.59
CA LYS A 411 -24.53 6.91 3.52
C LYS A 411 -25.58 6.00 4.14
N THR A 412 -25.99 6.32 5.36
CA THR A 412 -27.12 5.69 6.03
C THR A 412 -28.43 6.11 5.37
N TYR A 413 -29.28 5.13 5.11
CA TYR A 413 -30.64 5.38 4.63
C TYR A 413 -31.62 5.42 5.79
N CYS A 414 -32.09 6.62 6.13
CA CYS A 414 -33.21 6.80 7.05
C CYS A 414 -34.53 6.67 6.29
N GLY A 415 -34.95 5.44 6.00
CA GLY A 415 -36.33 5.18 5.59
C GLY A 415 -37.25 5.57 6.76
N GLY A 416 -38.28 6.37 6.51
CA GLY A 416 -39.15 6.93 7.55
C GLY A 416 -39.85 5.86 8.37
N ALA A 417 -39.24 5.41 9.46
CA ALA A 417 -39.93 4.68 10.51
C ALA A 417 -40.61 5.72 11.42
N ILE A 418 -41.91 5.94 11.21
CA ILE A 418 -42.76 6.56 12.23
C ILE A 418 -42.84 5.55 13.38
N ILE A 419 -42.15 5.84 14.48
CA ILE A 419 -42.42 5.17 15.75
C ILE A 419 -43.68 5.83 16.31
N ILE A 420 -44.83 5.17 16.14
CA ILE A 420 -46.03 5.54 16.89
C ILE A 420 -45.85 4.98 18.29
N LEU A 421 -45.46 5.84 19.23
CA LEU A 421 -45.62 5.54 20.65
C LEU A 421 -47.12 5.59 20.94
N ARG A 422 -47.70 4.46 21.35
CA ARG A 422 -49.03 4.43 21.97
C ARG A 422 -48.92 4.65 23.46
#